data_AF-A0A9W7XBR2-F1
#
_entry.id   AF-A0A9W7XBR2-F1
#
_cell.length_a   1.000
_cell.length_b   1.000
_cell.length_c   1.000
_cell.angle_alpha   90.00
_cell.angle_beta   90.00
_cell.angle_gamma   90.00
#
_symmetry.space_group_name_H-M   'P 1'
#
loop_
_entity.id
_entity.type
_entity.pdbx_description
1 polymer ?
#
loop_
_entity_poly.entity_id
_entity_poly.type
_entity_poly.pdbx_seq_one_letter_code
_entity_poly.pdbx_strand_id
1 'polypeptide(L)'
;MSNWLRCQSLHPISWDSDGSLADWFHSLAGTSSSSSAQGLRSLAILVVWSIWRKRNARILMNEHKTLAVLILEIKEEAKQGYGMWQARSIWRL
;
A
#
# COMPACT_ATOMS: atom_id res chain seq x y z
N MET A 1 14.24 13.21 -1.31
CA MET A 1 14.95 12.05 -1.91
C MET A 1 16.18 12.50 -2.69
N SER A 2 16.08 13.51 -3.56
CA SER A 2 17.22 14.08 -4.31
C SER A 2 18.40 14.49 -3.43
N ASN A 3 18.16 15.20 -2.31
CA ASN A 3 19.23 15.66 -1.42
C ASN A 3 19.90 14.52 -0.64
N TRP A 4 19.13 13.50 -0.25
CA TRP A 4 19.66 12.32 0.48
C TRP A 4 20.47 11.40 -0.44
N LEU A 5 20.06 11.28 -1.71
CA LEU A 5 20.72 10.43 -2.71
C LEU A 5 21.71 11.19 -3.59
N ARG A 6 21.90 12.50 -3.34
CA ARG A 6 22.66 13.43 -4.19
C ARG A 6 22.34 13.28 -5.68
N CYS A 7 21.07 13.07 -5.99
CA CYS A 7 20.59 12.77 -7.32
C CYS A 7 19.58 13.82 -7.75
N GLN A 8 20.00 14.71 -8.65
CA GLN A 8 19.24 15.88 -9.05
C GLN A 8 18.02 15.54 -9.91
N SER A 9 18.07 14.43 -10.66
CA SER A 9 16.94 13.94 -11.47
C SER A 9 15.74 13.48 -10.62
N LEU A 10 15.93 13.25 -9.32
CA LEU A 10 14.84 12.99 -8.37
C LEU A 10 14.18 14.26 -7.82
N HIS A 11 14.65 15.45 -8.20
CA HIS A 11 14.06 16.70 -7.75
C HIS A 11 12.83 17.03 -8.62
N PRO A 12 11.64 17.30 -8.05
CA PRO A 12 10.43 17.55 -8.84
C PRO A 12 10.56 18.66 -9.88
N ILE A 13 11.41 19.65 -9.62
CA ILE A 13 11.69 20.74 -10.58
C ILE A 13 12.37 20.28 -11.87
N SER A 14 12.97 19.09 -11.87
CA SER A 14 13.62 18.48 -13.04
C SER A 14 12.69 17.51 -13.78
N TRP A 15 11.46 17.34 -13.30
CA TRP A 15 10.49 16.47 -13.94
C TRP A 15 9.69 17.28 -14.96
N ASP A 16 9.67 16.77 -16.18
CA ASP A 16 8.88 17.34 -17.25
C ASP A 16 7.39 17.15 -16.94
N SER A 17 6.61 18.23 -16.99
CA SER A 17 5.17 18.20 -16.68
C SER A 17 4.33 17.66 -17.83
N ASP A 18 4.90 17.59 -19.03
CA ASP A 18 4.15 17.37 -20.27
C ASP A 18 4.34 15.96 -20.85
N GLY A 19 5.13 15.11 -20.18
CA GLY A 19 5.43 13.74 -20.60
C GLY A 19 4.57 12.65 -19.95
N SER A 20 4.55 11.45 -20.54
CA SER A 20 3.92 10.29 -19.91
C SER A 20 4.75 9.79 -18.71
N LEU A 21 4.13 8.98 -17.83
CA LEU A 21 4.86 8.33 -16.73
C LEU A 21 6.04 7.47 -17.24
N ALA A 22 5.92 6.88 -18.42
CA ALA A 22 6.99 6.11 -19.05
C ALA A 22 8.15 7.00 -19.48
N ASP A 23 7.87 8.17 -20.04
CA ASP A 23 8.88 9.16 -20.45
C ASP A 23 9.62 9.72 -19.23
N TRP A 24 8.88 10.03 -18.16
CA TRP A 24 9.47 10.42 -16.88
C TRP A 24 10.39 9.33 -16.32
N PHE A 25 9.97 8.06 -16.35
CA PHE A 25 10.77 6.94 -15.83
C PHE A 25 12.04 6.71 -16.66
N HIS A 26 11.95 6.81 -17.99
CA HIS A 26 13.11 6.72 -18.87
C HIS A 26 14.07 7.89 -18.68
N SER A 27 13.55 9.11 -18.53
CA SER A 27 14.35 10.31 -18.25
C SER A 27 15.08 10.20 -16.91
N LEU A 28 14.41 9.70 -15.87
CA LEU A 28 14.98 9.53 -14.54
C LEU A 28 16.16 8.55 -14.53
N ALA A 29 16.01 7.43 -15.20
CA ALA A 29 16.98 6.34 -15.19
C ALA A 29 18.09 6.47 -16.24
N GLY A 30 17.87 7.29 -17.26
CA GLY A 30 18.71 7.35 -18.45
C GLY A 30 18.78 6.02 -19.21
N THR A 31 19.54 6.01 -20.31
CA THR A 31 19.85 4.81 -21.11
C THR A 31 21.09 4.07 -20.61
N SER A 32 21.76 4.60 -19.58
CA SER A 32 23.02 4.05 -19.06
C SER A 32 22.80 2.78 -18.23
N SER A 33 23.68 1.80 -18.46
CA SER A 33 23.74 0.51 -17.77
C SER A 33 24.51 0.58 -16.43
N SER A 34 24.75 1.77 -15.91
CA SER A 34 25.47 1.93 -14.65
C SER A 34 24.67 1.34 -13.48
N SER A 35 25.38 0.83 -12.47
CA SER A 35 24.78 0.34 -11.23
C SER A 35 23.95 1.41 -10.52
N SER A 36 24.35 2.69 -10.64
CA SER A 36 23.59 3.83 -10.13
C SER A 36 22.24 4.01 -10.83
N ALA A 37 22.20 3.88 -12.15
CA ALA A 37 20.96 3.96 -12.94
C ALA A 37 20.04 2.77 -12.64
N GLN A 38 20.60 1.57 -12.46
CA GLN A 38 19.83 0.39 -12.02
C GLN A 38 19.23 0.60 -10.62
N GLY A 39 20.00 1.12 -9.67
CA GLY A 39 19.51 1.46 -8.33
C GLY A 39 18.39 2.50 -8.36
N LEU A 40 18.50 3.51 -9.23
CA LEU A 40 17.49 4.55 -9.39
C LEU A 40 16.17 4.00 -9.97
N ARG A 41 16.24 3.09 -10.96
CA ARG A 41 15.06 2.37 -11.50
C ARG A 41 14.35 1.59 -10.41
N SER A 42 15.09 0.77 -9.67
CA SER A 42 14.55 -0.03 -8.57
C SER A 42 13.88 0.84 -7.51
N LEU A 43 14.51 1.95 -7.14
CA LEU A 43 13.96 2.90 -6.18
C LEU A 43 12.66 3.55 -6.69
N ALA A 44 12.64 4.00 -7.95
CA ALA A 44 11.46 4.61 -8.55
C ALA A 44 10.28 3.61 -8.61
N ILE A 45 10.53 2.36 -9.00
CA ILE A 45 9.52 1.28 -8.97
C ILE A 45 9.00 1.07 -7.54
N LEU A 46 9.88 0.99 -6.54
CA LEU A 46 9.49 0.82 -5.14
C LEU A 46 8.61 1.96 -4.61
N VAL A 47 8.92 3.20 -5.01
CA VAL A 47 8.12 4.38 -4.63
C VAL A 47 6.75 4.33 -5.28
N VAL A 48 6.66 4.12 -6.60
CA VAL A 48 5.40 4.02 -7.35
C VAL A 48 4.55 2.87 -6.80
N TRP A 49 5.15 1.70 -6.59
CA TRP A 49 4.50 0.54 -5.98
C TRP A 49 3.95 0.85 -4.58
N SER A 50 4.73 1.54 -3.74
CA SER A 50 4.31 1.91 -2.39
C SER A 50 3.14 2.88 -2.39
N ILE A 51 3.12 3.85 -3.32
CA ILE A 51 2.01 4.79 -3.50
C ILE A 51 0.78 4.05 -3.99
N TRP A 52 0.91 3.21 -5.02
CA TRP A 52 -0.16 2.39 -5.55
C TRP A 52 -0.74 1.48 -4.47
N ARG A 53 0.10 0.77 -3.70
CA ARG A 53 -0.33 -0.09 -2.60
C ARG A 53 -1.06 0.70 -1.51
N LYS A 54 -0.60 1.91 -1.16
CA LYS A 54 -1.30 2.77 -0.19
C LYS A 54 -2.64 3.27 -0.72
N ARG A 55 -2.71 3.63 -2.01
CA ARG A 55 -3.95 4.07 -2.67
C ARG A 55 -4.93 2.91 -2.82
N ASN A 56 -4.47 1.73 -3.17
CA ASN A 56 -5.27 0.51 -3.19
C ASN A 56 -5.64 0.03 -1.80
N ALA A 57 -4.81 0.22 -0.78
CA ALA A 57 -5.25 0.03 0.59
C ALA A 57 -6.41 0.97 0.89
N ARG A 58 -6.37 2.25 0.49
CA ARG A 58 -7.51 3.17 0.70
C ARG A 58 -8.77 2.85 -0.13
N ILE A 59 -8.61 2.33 -1.34
CA ILE A 59 -9.73 2.03 -2.27
C ILE A 59 -10.31 0.63 -2.01
N LEU A 60 -9.45 -0.36 -1.73
CA LEU A 60 -9.81 -1.74 -1.42
C LEU A 60 -10.17 -1.93 0.07
N MET A 61 -9.49 -1.22 1.00
CA MET A 61 -9.96 -1.00 2.39
C MET A 61 -10.88 0.20 2.48
N ASN A 62 -11.86 0.24 1.58
CA ASN A 62 -13.06 1.01 1.78
C ASN A 62 -13.59 0.75 3.21
N GLU A 63 -13.79 1.80 4.00
CA GLU A 63 -14.61 1.85 5.24
C GLU A 63 -16.06 1.39 4.98
N HIS A 64 -16.28 0.21 4.42
CA HIS A 64 -17.60 -0.35 4.20
C HIS A 64 -17.66 -1.79 4.72
N LYS A 65 -17.10 -2.00 5.92
CA LYS A 65 -17.99 -2.52 6.94
C LYS A 65 -18.67 -1.29 7.52
N THR A 66 -19.92 -1.03 7.14
CA THR A 66 -20.71 -0.05 7.88
C THR A 66 -20.63 -0.41 9.36
N LEU A 67 -20.68 0.58 10.26
CA LEU A 67 -20.76 0.33 11.70
C LEU A 67 -21.77 -0.79 12.04
N ALA A 68 -22.86 -0.87 11.27
CA ALA A 68 -23.83 -1.96 11.32
C ALA A 68 -23.25 -3.36 11.06
N VAL A 69 -22.41 -3.53 10.03
CA VAL A 69 -21.74 -4.82 9.72
C VAL A 69 -20.77 -5.19 10.83
N LEU A 70 -20.01 -4.22 11.36
CA LEU A 70 -19.07 -4.47 12.46
C LEU A 70 -19.81 -4.88 13.75
N ILE A 71 -20.92 -4.19 14.07
CA ILE A 71 -21.78 -4.52 15.23
C ILE A 71 -22.45 -5.89 15.05
N LEU A 72 -22.84 -6.25 13.82
CA LEU A 72 -23.41 -7.56 13.52
C LEU A 72 -22.39 -8.68 13.72
N GLU A 73 -21.17 -8.51 13.22
CA GLU A 73 -20.09 -9.49 13.43
C GLU A 73 -19.76 -9.65 14.92
N ILE A 74 -19.66 -8.56 15.68
CA ILE A 74 -19.42 -8.61 17.13
C ILE A 74 -20.58 -9.31 17.86
N LYS A 75 -21.84 -9.03 17.49
CA LYS A 75 -23.01 -9.72 18.07
C LYS A 75 -23.01 -11.21 17.74
N GLU A 76 -22.62 -11.57 16.53
CA GLU A 76 -22.59 -12.96 16.08
C GLU A 76 -21.47 -13.75 16.75
N GLU A 77 -20.28 -13.16 16.86
CA GLU A 77 -19.15 -13.73 17.57
C GLU A 77 -19.43 -13.83 19.08
N ALA A 78 -20.11 -12.84 19.68
CA ALA A 78 -20.56 -12.93 21.06
C ALA A 78 -21.59 -14.05 21.25
N LYS A 79 -22.56 -14.21 20.34
CA LYS A 79 -23.55 -15.31 20.39
C LYS A 79 -22.91 -16.68 20.22
N GLN A 80 -21.97 -16.82 19.28
CA GLN A 80 -21.23 -18.06 19.06
C GLN A 80 -20.32 -18.35 20.25
N GLY A 81 -19.68 -17.33 20.81
CA GLY A 81 -18.95 -17.40 22.06
C GLY A 81 -19.85 -17.89 23.20
N TYR A 82 -20.98 -17.23 23.47
CA TYR A 82 -21.94 -17.65 24.50
C TYR A 82 -22.50 -19.06 24.27
N GLY A 83 -22.78 -19.44 23.03
CA GLY A 83 -23.22 -20.79 22.68
C GLY A 83 -22.11 -21.84 22.88
N MET A 84 -20.86 -21.50 22.58
CA MET A 84 -19.70 -22.36 22.81
C MET A 84 -19.35 -22.45 24.30
N TRP A 85 -19.51 -21.36 25.06
CA TRP A 85 -19.37 -21.33 26.52
C TRP A 85 -20.50 -22.12 27.21
N GLN A 86 -21.74 -22.03 26.74
CA GLN A 86 -22.88 -22.82 27.24
C GLN A 86 -22.77 -24.30 26.88
N ALA A 87 -22.39 -24.63 25.64
CA ALA A 87 -22.14 -26.01 25.24
C ALA A 87 -21.02 -26.63 26.10
N ARG A 88 -19.92 -25.90 26.32
CA ARG A 88 -18.80 -26.36 27.18
C ARG A 88 -19.13 -26.40 28.68
N SER A 89 -20.18 -25.71 29.14
CA SER A 89 -20.68 -25.82 30.52
C SER A 89 -21.70 -26.95 30.69
N ILE A 90 -22.46 -27.30 29.65
CA ILE A 90 -23.43 -28.41 29.67
C ILE A 90 -22.72 -29.78 29.62
N TRP A 91 -21.60 -29.90 28.90
CA TRP A 91 -20.78 -31.12 28.86
C TRP A 91 -19.77 -31.24 30.01
N ARG A 92 -19.94 -30.46 31.09
CA ARG A 92 -19.11 -30.51 32.31
C ARG A 92 -19.93 -30.85 33.56
N LEU A 93 -20.72 -31.92 33.46
CA LEU A 93 -21.23 -32.72 34.57
C LEU A 93 -20.95 -34.20 34.27
#